data_AF-A0A0D9Z922-F1
#
_entry.id   AF-A0A0D9Z922-F1
#
_cell.length_a   1.000
_cell.length_b   1.000
_cell.length_c   1.000
_cell.angle_alpha   90.00
_cell.angle_beta   90.00
_cell.angle_gamma   90.00
#
_symmetry.space_group_name_H-M   'P 1'
#
loop_
_entity.id
_entity.type
_entity.pdbx_description
1 polymer ?
#
loop_
_entity_poly.entity_id
_entity_poly.type
_entity_poly.pdbx_seq_one_letter_code
_entity_poly.pdbx_strand_id
1 'polypeptide(L)'
;MENGLSDEVLKAVFPLLDGCILRGGLQNTPCGIPDVLVAHLTAPDCILMMEVEPKLEITMGPSITVSVLAHRKDTKKMACVINKSTFDYIDSNAARALAYEYLRFSPRYPFISDIRAWMSLLFLYKGTNVIEVFGIELDFCDAARSETEILWLLDMLDWK
;
A
#
# COMPACT_ATOMS: atom_id res chain seq x y z
N MET A 1 -29.93 -5.45 -9.73
CA MET A 1 -29.39 -6.55 -8.91
C MET A 1 -28.01 -6.05 -8.49
N GLU A 2 -27.94 -5.40 -7.32
CA GLU A 2 -26.69 -4.88 -6.77
C GLU A 2 -25.85 -6.08 -6.34
N ASN A 3 -24.87 -6.43 -7.17
CA ASN A 3 -23.85 -7.39 -6.78
C ASN A 3 -22.91 -6.64 -5.83
N GLY A 4 -23.13 -6.83 -4.53
CA GLY A 4 -22.24 -6.34 -3.49
C GLY A 4 -20.86 -6.94 -3.68
N LEU A 5 -19.97 -6.17 -4.32
CA LEU A 5 -18.53 -6.34 -4.19
C LEU A 5 -18.22 -6.09 -2.71
N SER A 6 -17.63 -7.07 -2.02
CA SER A 6 -17.12 -6.80 -0.66
C SER A 6 -15.98 -5.80 -0.81
N ASP A 7 -16.22 -4.57 -0.37
CA ASP A 7 -15.14 -3.60 -0.21
C ASP A 7 -14.25 -4.10 0.93
N GLU A 8 -13.09 -4.66 0.61
CA GLU A 8 -12.11 -5.06 1.62
C GLU A 8 -11.32 -3.83 2.08
N VAL A 9 -11.33 -3.56 3.38
CA VAL A 9 -10.62 -2.40 3.94
C VAL A 9 -9.32 -2.88 4.58
N LEU A 10 -8.19 -2.61 3.89
CA LEU A 10 -6.86 -2.81 4.47
C LEU A 10 -6.51 -1.63 5.37
N LYS A 11 -6.40 -1.91 6.67
CA LYS A 11 -5.90 -0.93 7.64
C LYS A 11 -4.39 -1.10 7.75
N ALA A 12 -3.65 -0.10 7.32
CA ALA A 12 -2.19 -0.09 7.40
C ALA A 12 -1.76 0.93 8.47
N VAL A 13 -1.09 0.48 9.53
CA VAL A 13 -0.71 1.38 10.63
C VAL A 13 0.68 1.95 10.36
N PHE A 14 0.82 3.28 10.38
CA PHE A 14 2.09 3.96 10.10
C PHE A 14 2.75 4.41 11.41
N PRO A 15 3.86 3.79 11.85
CA PRO A 15 4.78 4.47 12.74
C PRO A 15 5.47 5.64 12.00
N LEU A 16 4.77 6.76 11.84
CA LEU A 16 5.29 7.98 11.19
C LEU A 16 6.50 8.61 11.90
N LEU A 17 6.95 8.05 13.03
CA LEU A 17 8.00 8.65 13.86
C LEU A 17 9.39 8.02 13.74
N ASP A 18 9.56 6.84 13.13
CA ASP A 18 10.84 6.12 13.28
C ASP A 18 11.73 6.00 12.04
N GLY A 19 11.32 6.44 10.84
CA GLY A 19 12.13 6.29 9.61
C GLY A 19 12.44 4.84 9.20
N CYS A 20 12.30 3.87 10.10
CA CYS A 20 12.65 2.47 9.94
C CYS A 20 11.82 1.72 8.88
N ILE A 21 10.66 2.24 8.49
CA ILE A 21 9.79 1.56 7.50
C ILE A 21 10.42 1.59 6.11
N LEU A 22 11.22 2.61 5.78
CA LEU A 22 11.75 2.84 4.44
C LEU A 22 13.01 2.03 4.11
N ARG A 23 13.66 1.41 5.10
CA ARG A 23 14.90 0.62 4.90
C ARG A 23 14.84 -0.83 5.36
N GLY A 24 13.86 -1.20 6.19
CA GLY A 24 13.82 -2.55 6.77
C GLY A 24 13.33 -3.63 5.80
N GLY A 25 12.61 -3.25 4.74
CA GLY A 25 11.79 -4.19 3.98
C GLY A 25 10.73 -4.84 4.87
N LEU A 26 10.04 -5.85 4.32
CA LEU A 26 9.13 -6.70 5.08
C LEU A 26 9.97 -7.61 5.99
N GLN A 27 9.97 -7.33 7.29
CA GLN A 27 10.64 -8.09 8.35
C GLN A 27 10.24 -9.57 8.36
N ASN A 28 8.98 -9.87 8.03
CA ASN A 28 8.36 -11.19 8.08
C ASN A 28 7.89 -11.62 6.68
N THR A 29 8.79 -11.55 5.69
CA THR A 29 8.47 -12.05 4.36
C THR A 29 8.14 -13.54 4.43
N PRO A 30 6.93 -13.98 4.03
CA PRO A 30 6.54 -15.37 4.13
C PRO A 30 7.35 -16.26 3.20
N CYS A 31 7.57 -17.51 3.62
CA CYS A 31 8.20 -18.53 2.78
C CYS A 31 7.34 -18.81 1.54
N GLY A 32 7.99 -18.99 0.38
CA GLY A 32 7.31 -19.36 -0.87
C GLY A 32 6.92 -18.19 -1.77
N ILE A 33 7.43 -16.98 -1.53
CA ILE A 33 7.32 -15.90 -2.51
C ILE A 33 8.17 -16.19 -3.76
N PRO A 34 7.74 -15.80 -4.97
CA PRO A 34 8.53 -16.02 -6.19
C PRO A 34 9.86 -15.27 -6.17
N ASP A 35 10.89 -15.81 -6.83
CA ASP A 35 12.22 -15.17 -6.93
C ASP A 35 12.16 -13.76 -7.54
N VAL A 36 11.21 -13.53 -8.45
CA VAL A 36 10.96 -12.21 -9.05
C VAL A 36 10.53 -11.20 -7.98
N LEU A 37 9.69 -11.62 -7.02
CA LEU A 37 9.27 -10.77 -5.92
C LEU A 37 10.42 -10.55 -4.93
N VAL A 38 11.24 -11.56 -4.66
CA VAL A 38 12.45 -11.42 -3.83
C VAL A 38 13.41 -10.38 -4.41
N ALA A 39 13.68 -10.46 -5.72
CA ALA A 39 14.54 -9.52 -6.41
C ALA A 39 13.98 -8.08 -6.36
N HIS A 40 12.66 -7.92 -6.53
CA HIS A 40 11.98 -6.63 -6.40
C HIS A 40 12.09 -6.06 -4.98
N LEU A 41 11.81 -6.86 -3.95
CA LEU A 41 11.88 -6.43 -2.55
C LEU A 41 13.30 -6.09 -2.06
N THR A 42 14.33 -6.55 -2.77
CA THR A 42 15.74 -6.27 -2.46
C THR A 42 16.32 -5.15 -3.31
N ALA A 43 15.56 -4.60 -4.25
CA ALA A 43 15.98 -3.48 -5.07
C ALA A 43 16.18 -2.21 -4.20
N PRO A 44 17.15 -1.36 -4.55
CA PRO A 44 17.46 -0.14 -3.78
C PRO A 44 16.46 1.01 -4.04
N ASP A 45 15.26 0.70 -4.51
CA ASP A 45 14.26 1.70 -4.87
C ASP A 45 13.68 2.38 -3.61
N CYS A 46 13.35 3.67 -3.73
CA CYS A 46 12.76 4.43 -2.64
C CYS A 46 11.25 4.17 -2.55
N ILE A 47 10.90 2.94 -2.16
CA ILE A 47 9.53 2.46 -2.05
C ILE A 47 9.19 2.29 -0.57
N LEU A 48 8.03 2.80 -0.15
CA LEU A 48 7.52 2.54 1.19
C LEU A 48 6.87 1.16 1.22
N MET A 49 7.46 0.22 1.95
CA MET A 49 6.90 -1.13 2.12
C MET A 49 6.30 -1.30 3.51
N MET A 50 5.17 -1.99 3.60
CA MET A 50 4.43 -2.17 4.84
C MET A 50 3.93 -3.59 4.98
N GLU A 51 4.10 -4.18 6.16
CA GLU A 51 3.46 -5.45 6.49
C GLU A 51 1.97 -5.24 6.78
N VAL A 52 1.17 -6.22 6.34
CA VAL A 52 -0.25 -6.29 6.65
C VAL A 52 -0.42 -7.24 7.84
N GLU A 53 -0.80 -6.69 8.99
CA GLU A 53 -1.08 -7.45 10.21
C GLU A 53 -2.50 -7.16 10.75
N PRO A 54 -3.34 -8.20 10.96
CA PRO A 54 -3.14 -9.58 10.52
C PRO A 54 -3.15 -9.68 8.98
N LYS A 55 -2.49 -10.70 8.43
CA LYS A 55 -2.53 -10.96 6.98
C LYS A 55 -3.96 -11.13 6.52
N LEU A 56 -4.29 -10.58 5.35
CA LEU A 56 -5.64 -10.58 4.84
C LEU A 56 -5.81 -11.64 3.75
N GLU A 57 -6.73 -12.57 3.95
CA GLU A 57 -7.15 -13.48 2.88
C GLU A 57 -8.24 -12.84 2.04
N ILE A 58 -7.97 -12.69 0.74
CA ILE A 58 -8.89 -12.13 -0.24
C ILE A 58 -9.23 -13.22 -1.26
N THR A 59 -10.52 -13.39 -1.52
CA THR A 59 -10.95 -14.23 -2.65
C THR A 59 -10.73 -13.45 -3.94
N MET A 60 -9.95 -14.01 -4.86
CA MET A 60 -9.74 -13.42 -6.17
C MET A 60 -11.06 -13.38 -6.95
N GLY A 61 -11.50 -12.17 -7.24
CA GLY A 61 -12.59 -11.87 -8.17
C GLY A 61 -12.05 -11.23 -9.45
N PRO A 62 -12.93 -10.70 -10.32
CA PRO A 62 -12.53 -9.95 -11.51
C PRO A 62 -11.79 -8.65 -11.17
N SER A 63 -11.96 -8.14 -9.95
CA SER A 63 -11.29 -6.95 -9.43
C SER A 63 -11.22 -7.01 -7.91
N ILE A 64 -10.16 -6.47 -7.31
CA ILE A 64 -10.05 -6.30 -5.87
C ILE A 64 -10.14 -4.80 -5.57
N THR A 65 -11.09 -4.40 -4.71
CA THR A 65 -11.20 -3.01 -4.27
C THR A 65 -10.65 -2.88 -2.87
N VAL A 66 -9.69 -1.97 -2.68
CA VAL A 66 -9.04 -1.75 -1.39
C VAL A 66 -9.03 -0.28 -1.03
N SER A 67 -9.29 0.00 0.25
CA SER A 67 -8.92 1.27 0.87
C SER A 67 -7.73 1.06 1.78
N VAL A 68 -6.78 2.00 1.76
CA VAL A 68 -5.63 2.01 2.67
C VAL A 68 -5.71 3.26 3.52
N LEU A 69 -5.84 3.02 4.81
CA LEU A 69 -5.84 4.06 5.83
C LEU A 69 -4.50 4.07 6.51
N ALA A 70 -3.98 5.26 6.74
CA ALA A 70 -2.83 5.51 7.58
C ALA A 70 -3.26 5.91 8.98
N HIS A 71 -2.59 5.37 10.00
CA HIS A 71 -2.76 5.78 11.38
C HIS A 71 -1.45 6.32 11.94
N ARG A 72 -1.48 7.52 12.52
CA ARG A 72 -0.33 8.19 13.11
C ARG A 72 -0.25 7.89 14.61
N LYS A 73 0.85 7.28 15.05
CA LYS A 73 1.02 6.86 16.46
C LYS A 73 1.03 8.01 17.47
N ASP A 74 1.60 9.16 17.10
CA ASP A 74 1.82 10.32 17.99
C ASP A 74 0.53 11.06 18.38
N THR A 75 -0.39 11.19 17.44
CA THR A 75 -1.58 12.03 17.50
C THR A 75 -2.86 11.21 17.47
N LYS A 76 -2.75 9.89 17.25
CA LYS A 76 -3.86 8.95 17.06
C LYS A 76 -4.79 9.33 15.89
N LYS A 77 -4.29 10.17 14.98
CA LYS A 77 -5.03 10.61 13.80
C LYS A 77 -4.96 9.57 12.71
N MET A 78 -5.95 9.59 11.83
CA MET A 78 -5.94 8.79 10.62
C MET A 78 -6.03 9.65 9.38
N ALA A 79 -5.35 9.22 8.33
CA ALA A 79 -5.48 9.78 6.98
C ALA A 79 -5.86 8.66 6.02
N CYS A 80 -6.70 8.95 5.04
CA CYS A 80 -6.94 8.02 3.96
C CYS A 80 -5.86 8.25 2.89
N VAL A 81 -5.02 7.24 2.65
CA VAL A 81 -4.02 7.29 1.58
C VAL A 81 -4.66 6.85 0.28
N ILE A 82 -5.49 5.80 0.35
CA ILE A 82 -6.17 5.19 -0.78
C ILE A 82 -7.63 5.00 -0.43
N ASN A 83 -8.51 5.44 -1.32
CA ASN A 83 -9.95 5.37 -1.12
C ASN A 83 -10.62 4.51 -2.20
N LYS A 84 -10.86 3.24 -1.87
CA LYS A 84 -11.55 2.28 -2.75
C LYS A 84 -10.94 2.17 -4.15
N SER A 85 -9.61 2.11 -4.21
CA SER A 85 -8.92 1.91 -5.47
C SER A 85 -9.10 0.46 -5.95
N THR A 86 -9.27 0.30 -7.26
CA THR A 86 -9.45 -0.99 -7.90
C THR A 86 -8.11 -1.51 -8.41
N PHE A 87 -7.72 -2.67 -7.93
CA PHE A 87 -6.56 -3.42 -8.39
C PHE A 87 -7.00 -4.33 -9.54
N ASP A 88 -6.90 -3.81 -10.76
CA ASP A 88 -7.32 -4.47 -12.00
C ASP A 88 -6.14 -5.13 -12.75
N TYR A 89 -4.91 -4.70 -12.47
CA TYR A 89 -3.69 -5.33 -12.97
C TYR A 89 -3.10 -6.30 -11.94
N ILE A 90 -3.25 -7.60 -12.18
CA ILE A 90 -2.70 -8.66 -11.34
C ILE A 90 -1.56 -9.35 -12.08
N ASP A 91 -0.32 -9.17 -11.59
CA ASP A 91 0.86 -9.88 -12.03
C ASP A 91 1.05 -11.14 -11.18
N SER A 92 0.48 -12.25 -11.65
CA SER A 92 0.59 -13.55 -11.00
C SER A 92 2.02 -14.07 -10.90
N ASN A 93 2.92 -13.67 -11.81
CA ASN A 93 4.32 -14.12 -11.79
C ASN A 93 5.13 -13.38 -10.72
N ALA A 94 4.83 -12.09 -10.53
CA ALA A 94 5.46 -11.27 -9.49
C ALA A 94 4.73 -11.36 -8.13
N ALA A 95 3.59 -12.05 -8.05
CA ALA A 95 2.73 -12.11 -6.86
C ALA A 95 2.31 -10.70 -6.37
N ARG A 96 1.98 -9.83 -7.34
CA ARG A 96 1.66 -8.42 -7.13
C ARG A 96 0.36 -8.04 -7.79
N ALA A 97 -0.47 -7.27 -7.09
CA ALA A 97 -1.60 -6.58 -7.71
C ALA A 97 -1.30 -5.08 -7.67
N LEU A 98 -1.43 -4.40 -8.79
CA LEU A 98 -1.07 -3.00 -8.94
C LEU A 98 -2.30 -2.11 -9.08
N ALA A 99 -2.19 -0.91 -8.53
CA ALA A 99 -3.12 0.18 -8.75
C ALA A 99 -2.38 1.52 -8.61
N TYR A 100 -3.03 2.59 -9.02
CA TYR A 100 -2.57 3.94 -8.72
C TYR A 100 -3.75 4.81 -8.29
N GLU A 101 -3.47 5.81 -7.46
CA GLU A 101 -4.48 6.75 -6.99
C GLU A 101 -3.87 8.13 -6.77
N TYR A 102 -4.71 9.17 -6.89
CA TYR A 102 -4.32 10.53 -6.53
C TYR A 102 -4.43 10.74 -5.02
N LEU A 103 -3.37 11.29 -4.43
CA LEU A 103 -3.35 11.60 -3.00
C LEU A 103 -4.33 12.72 -2.65
N ARG A 104 -5.01 12.53 -1.51
CA ARG A 104 -5.90 13.53 -0.94
C ARG A 104 -5.19 14.31 0.16
N PHE A 105 -4.68 15.47 -0.21
CA PHE A 105 -4.03 16.37 0.73
C PHE A 105 -5.02 17.15 1.59
N SER A 106 -4.54 17.58 2.76
CA SER A 106 -5.30 18.44 3.65
C SER A 106 -5.63 19.77 2.96
N PRO A 107 -6.81 20.36 3.19
CA PRO A 107 -7.15 21.70 2.69
C PRO A 107 -6.16 22.81 3.10
N ARG A 108 -5.26 22.54 4.07
CA ARG A 108 -4.16 23.45 4.43
C ARG A 108 -3.10 23.60 3.33
N TYR A 109 -3.07 22.69 2.36
CA TYR A 109 -2.14 22.69 1.23
C TYR A 109 -2.89 22.84 -0.11
N PRO A 110 -3.60 23.98 -0.33
CA PRO A 110 -4.55 24.12 -1.43
C PRO A 110 -3.91 24.16 -2.83
N PHE A 111 -2.59 24.33 -2.92
CA PHE A 111 -1.87 24.39 -4.19
C PHE A 111 -1.15 23.07 -4.55
N ILE A 112 -1.39 22.01 -3.77
CA ILE A 112 -0.85 20.68 -4.05
C ILE A 112 -1.98 19.82 -4.60
N SER A 113 -1.88 19.46 -5.87
CA SER A 113 -2.79 18.55 -6.57
C SER A 113 -1.99 17.57 -7.42
N ASP A 114 -2.69 16.56 -7.97
CA ASP A 114 -2.19 15.70 -9.03
C ASP A 114 -0.95 14.84 -8.69
N ILE A 115 -0.62 14.70 -7.39
CA ILE A 115 0.38 13.74 -6.93
C ILE A 115 -0.25 12.36 -6.89
N ARG A 116 0.36 11.44 -7.63
CA ARG A 116 -0.04 10.03 -7.69
C ARG A 116 0.80 9.20 -6.74
N ALA A 117 0.19 8.17 -6.18
CA ALA A 117 0.87 7.07 -5.54
C ALA A 117 0.63 5.81 -6.37
N TRP A 118 1.72 5.12 -6.71
CA TRP A 118 1.69 3.77 -7.26
C TRP A 118 1.67 2.78 -6.11
N MET A 119 0.89 1.72 -6.26
CA MET A 119 0.52 0.86 -5.15
C MET A 119 0.62 -0.58 -5.58
N SER A 120 1.22 -1.41 -4.73
CA SER A 120 1.25 -2.86 -4.94
C SER A 120 0.73 -3.58 -3.70
N LEU A 121 -0.26 -4.46 -3.87
CA LEU A 121 -0.51 -5.51 -2.89
C LEU A 121 0.47 -6.65 -3.15
N LEU A 122 1.13 -7.11 -2.10
CA LEU A 122 2.04 -8.25 -2.13
C LEU A 122 1.31 -9.45 -1.55
N PHE A 123 1.22 -10.53 -2.32
CA PHE A 123 0.39 -11.65 -1.93
C PHE A 123 1.03 -13.03 -2.17
N LEU A 124 0.48 -14.03 -1.49
CA LEU A 124 0.73 -15.44 -1.72
C LEU A 124 -0.55 -16.16 -2.08
N TYR A 125 -0.47 -17.14 -2.97
CA TYR A 125 -1.59 -18.03 -3.23
C TYR A 125 -1.80 -19.01 -2.07
N LYS A 126 -3.01 -19.09 -1.53
CA LYS A 126 -3.43 -20.06 -0.49
C LYS A 126 -4.34 -21.17 -1.02
N GLY A 127 -4.63 -21.14 -2.32
CA GLY A 127 -5.50 -22.10 -2.99
C GLY A 127 -5.81 -21.62 -4.40
N THR A 128 -6.86 -22.16 -5.00
CA THR A 128 -7.18 -21.90 -6.41
C THR A 128 -7.55 -20.44 -6.67
N ASN A 129 -8.33 -19.83 -5.77
CA ASN A 129 -8.86 -18.47 -5.93
C ASN A 129 -8.70 -17.62 -4.65
N VAL A 130 -7.77 -17.98 -3.77
CA VAL A 130 -7.55 -17.25 -2.51
C VAL A 130 -6.11 -16.78 -2.47
N ILE A 131 -5.95 -15.48 -2.23
CA ILE A 131 -4.65 -14.86 -1.97
C ILE A 131 -4.58 -14.40 -0.52
N GLU A 132 -3.42 -14.56 0.10
CA GLU A 132 -3.08 -13.94 1.38
C GLU A 132 -2.22 -12.71 1.09
N VAL A 133 -2.77 -11.52 1.31
CA VAL A 133 -2.02 -10.26 1.24
C VAL A 133 -1.21 -10.14 2.52
N PHE A 134 0.11 -10.07 2.38
CA PHE A 134 1.05 -9.96 3.49
C PHE A 134 1.78 -8.61 3.53
N GLY A 135 1.73 -7.84 2.43
CA GLY A 135 2.37 -6.54 2.37
C GLY A 135 1.71 -5.58 1.40
N ILE A 136 2.01 -4.30 1.57
CA ILE A 136 1.62 -3.19 0.69
C ILE A 136 2.88 -2.41 0.36
N GLU A 137 3.05 -2.06 -0.91
CA GLU A 137 4.04 -1.09 -1.36
C GLU A 137 3.35 0.18 -1.80
N LEU A 138 3.93 1.32 -1.41
CA LEU A 138 3.57 2.64 -1.91
C LEU A 138 4.81 3.28 -2.52
N ASP A 139 4.75 3.56 -3.81
CA ASP A 139 5.78 4.24 -4.57
C ASP A 139 5.27 5.62 -4.99
N PHE A 140 6.05 6.64 -4.66
CA PHE A 140 5.77 8.05 -4.95
C PHE A 140 6.78 8.61 -5.96
N CYS A 141 7.39 7.78 -6.82
CA CYS A 141 8.49 8.13 -7.72
C CYS A 141 8.25 9.38 -8.59
N ASP A 142 6.99 9.72 -8.87
CA ASP A 142 6.59 10.96 -9.57
C ASP A 142 6.84 12.23 -8.74
N ALA A 143 6.87 12.14 -7.41
CA ALA A 143 6.87 13.27 -6.47
C ALA A 143 7.92 13.21 -5.35
N ALA A 144 8.47 12.03 -5.04
CA ALA A 144 9.49 11.85 -4.02
C ALA A 144 10.53 10.81 -4.46
N ARG A 145 11.80 11.08 -4.15
CA ARG A 145 12.96 10.23 -4.48
C ARG A 145 13.80 9.87 -3.26
N SER A 146 13.39 10.33 -2.09
CA SER A 146 14.04 10.05 -0.82
C SER A 146 13.01 9.79 0.27
N GLU A 147 13.44 9.07 1.30
CA GLU A 147 12.62 8.78 2.47
C GLU A 147 12.07 10.07 3.11
N THR A 148 12.89 11.11 3.21
CA THR A 148 12.48 12.39 3.78
C THR A 148 11.36 13.05 2.98
N GLU A 149 11.46 13.03 1.64
CA GLU A 149 10.41 13.56 0.77
C GLU A 149 9.12 12.76 0.88
N ILE A 150 9.20 11.43 0.98
CA ILE A 150 8.02 10.58 1.23
C ILE A 150 7.34 10.96 2.55
N LEU A 151 8.11 11.13 3.62
CA LEU A 151 7.57 11.53 4.92
C LEU A 151 6.90 12.91 4.86
N TRP A 152 7.48 13.87 4.13
CA TRP A 152 6.85 15.17 3.90
C TRP A 152 5.53 15.07 3.14
N LEU A 153 5.46 14.23 2.10
CA LEU A 153 4.20 13.98 1.39
C LEU A 153 3.14 13.39 2.31
N LEU A 154 3.50 12.42 3.15
CA LEU A 154 2.56 11.80 4.11
C LEU A 154 2.09 12.81 5.18
N ASP A 155 2.95 13.71 5.63
CA ASP A 155 2.59 14.78 6.58
C ASP A 155 1.56 15.76 6.01
N MET A 156 1.47 15.89 4.68
CA MET A 156 0.52 16.76 4.00
C MET A 156 -0.89 16.16 3.84
N LEU A 157 -1.08 14.87 4.12
CA LEU A 157 -2.37 14.20 4.01
C LEU A 157 -3.43 14.80 4.97
N ASP A 158 -4.70 14.55 4.69
CA ASP A 158 -5.83 15.04 5.50
C ASP A 158 -6.02 14.22 6.79
N TRP A 159 -5.12 14.43 7.76
CA TRP A 159 -5.13 13.78 9.07
C TRP A 159 -6.28 14.26 9.98
N LYS A 160 -7.19 13.34 10.32
CA LYS A 160 -8.37 13.55 11.17
C LYS A 160 -8.28 12.80 12.49
#